data_AF-A0A529M4X5-F1
#
_entry.id   AF-A0A529M4X5-F1
#
_cell.length_a   1.000
_cell.length_b   1.000
_cell.length_c   1.000
_cell.angle_alpha   90.00
_cell.angle_beta   90.00
_cell.angle_gamma   90.00
#
_symmetry.space_group_name_H-M   'P 1'
#
loop_
_entity.id
_entity.type
_entity.pdbx_description
1 polymer ?
#
loop_
_entity_poly.entity_id
_entity_poly.type
_entity_poly.pdbx_seq_one_letter_code
_entity_poly.pdbx_strand_id
1 'polypeptide(L)'
;RQLSAERLFRRDMYYLTKAVLAGLNIDNARIHEADFAAVHATMRKRHGDLLAALAAPGAGLQAIAATCSALLVECLSQRPVRFAETVPETPAAIAGRALDISCLAPLALACGLATTGSDGAPEPDMLEIAILAADIRHDRIVQACAKANPIAELTPVFATLLAHLP
;
A
#
# COMPACT_ATOMS: atom_id res chain seq x y z
N ARG A 1 -12.72 -20.79 7.06
CA ARG A 1 -11.32 -20.29 6.92
C ARG A 1 -11.21 -19.01 6.07
N GLN A 2 -11.98 -18.82 4.98
CA GLN A 2 -11.90 -17.58 4.18
C GLN A 2 -12.46 -16.34 4.88
N LEU A 3 -13.63 -16.45 5.53
CA LEU A 3 -14.25 -15.36 6.30
C LEU A 3 -13.40 -14.86 7.49
N SER A 4 -12.49 -15.70 8.01
CA SER A 4 -11.55 -15.29 9.05
C SER A 4 -10.34 -14.53 8.49
N ALA A 5 -9.86 -14.91 7.31
CA ALA A 5 -8.73 -14.24 6.65
C ALA A 5 -9.10 -12.85 6.13
N GLU A 6 -10.26 -12.72 5.48
CA GLU A 6 -10.76 -11.40 5.04
C GLU A 6 -10.94 -10.45 6.24
N ARG A 7 -11.58 -10.92 7.31
CA ARG A 7 -11.80 -10.09 8.50
C ARG A 7 -10.49 -9.63 9.12
N LEU A 8 -9.49 -10.52 9.20
CA LEU A 8 -8.16 -10.19 9.69
C LEU A 8 -7.50 -9.13 8.80
N PHE A 9 -7.51 -9.34 7.48
CA PHE A 9 -7.00 -8.36 6.51
C PHE A 9 -7.63 -6.98 6.68
N ARG A 10 -8.97 -6.89 6.71
CA ARG A 10 -9.66 -5.60 6.85
C ARG A 10 -9.29 -4.88 8.14
N ARG A 11 -9.24 -5.63 9.25
CA ARG A 11 -8.88 -5.09 10.56
C ARG A 11 -7.45 -4.56 10.55
N ASP A 12 -6.50 -5.35 10.06
CA ASP A 12 -5.09 -4.98 10.08
C ASP A 12 -4.83 -3.79 9.14
N MET A 13 -5.46 -3.77 7.95
CA MET A 13 -5.41 -2.65 7.02
C MET A 13 -6.02 -1.38 7.61
N TYR A 14 -7.13 -1.47 8.34
CA TYR A 14 -7.76 -0.34 9.00
C TYR A 14 -6.84 0.29 10.05
N TYR A 15 -6.25 -0.51 10.94
CA TYR A 15 -5.33 0.00 11.97
C TYR A 15 -4.03 0.51 11.37
N LEU A 16 -3.49 -0.16 10.36
CA LEU A 16 -2.31 0.31 9.63
C LEU A 16 -2.58 1.67 8.97
N THR A 17 -3.74 1.81 8.32
CA THR A 17 -4.15 3.08 7.69
C THR A 17 -4.28 4.20 8.72
N LYS A 18 -4.89 3.94 9.89
CA LYS A 18 -4.94 4.92 10.99
C LYS A 18 -3.55 5.37 11.41
N ALA A 19 -2.62 4.42 11.56
CA ALA A 19 -1.27 4.72 11.98
C ALA A 19 -0.51 5.54 10.93
N VAL A 20 -0.68 5.24 9.63
CA VAL A 20 -0.13 6.06 8.54
C VAL A 20 -0.69 7.48 8.58
N LEU A 21 -2.01 7.64 8.70
CA LEU A 21 -2.64 8.96 8.76
C LEU A 21 -2.14 9.79 9.95
N ALA A 22 -1.97 9.16 11.12
CA ALA A 22 -1.37 9.79 12.28
C ALA A 22 0.08 10.21 12.02
N GLY A 23 0.90 9.34 11.42
CA GLY A 23 2.29 9.66 11.06
C GLY A 23 2.40 10.79 10.03
N LEU A 24 1.40 10.95 9.16
CA LEU A 24 1.31 12.04 8.19
C LEU A 24 0.64 13.31 8.75
N ASN A 25 0.20 13.32 10.01
CA ASN A 25 -0.59 14.41 10.62
C ASN A 25 -1.87 14.75 9.83
N ILE A 26 -2.60 13.73 9.36
CA ILE A 26 -3.87 13.89 8.63
C ILE A 26 -5.05 13.49 9.51
N ASP A 27 -5.79 14.49 10.02
CA ASP A 27 -6.90 14.27 10.96
C ASP A 27 -8.29 14.11 10.31
N ASN A 28 -8.46 14.56 9.06
CA ASN A 28 -9.77 14.67 8.40
C ASN A 28 -10.04 13.59 7.34
N ALA A 29 -9.41 12.42 7.49
CA ALA A 29 -9.60 11.29 6.58
C ALA A 29 -10.65 10.30 7.13
N ARG A 30 -11.55 9.85 6.26
CA ARG A 30 -12.53 8.79 6.56
C ARG A 30 -12.02 7.46 6.01
N ILE A 31 -11.97 6.44 6.85
CA ILE A 31 -11.56 5.08 6.47
C ILE A 31 -12.80 4.20 6.38
N HIS A 32 -12.95 3.49 5.27
CA HIS A 32 -14.10 2.63 4.99
C HIS A 32 -13.68 1.15 4.94
N GLU A 33 -13.95 0.41 6.03
CA GLU A 33 -13.55 -1.00 6.13
C GLU A 33 -14.16 -1.91 5.04
N ALA A 34 -15.36 -1.59 4.56
CA ALA A 34 -16.00 -2.32 3.46
C ALA A 34 -15.17 -2.27 2.17
N ASP A 35 -14.48 -1.17 1.92
CA ASP A 35 -13.66 -0.99 0.72
C ASP A 35 -12.37 -1.83 0.83
N PHE A 36 -11.86 -2.10 2.04
CA PHE A 36 -10.80 -3.10 2.24
C PHE A 36 -11.29 -4.54 1.98
N ALA A 37 -12.57 -4.84 2.19
CA ALA A 37 -13.13 -6.12 1.77
C ALA A 37 -13.07 -6.27 0.24
N ALA A 38 -13.39 -5.19 -0.48
CA ALA A 38 -13.31 -5.14 -1.94
C ALA A 38 -11.87 -5.26 -2.46
N VAL A 39 -10.90 -4.60 -1.80
CA VAL A 39 -9.47 -4.77 -2.08
C VAL A 39 -9.07 -6.24 -1.92
N HIS A 40 -9.38 -6.86 -0.78
CA HIS A 40 -9.05 -8.27 -0.53
C HIS A 40 -9.66 -9.21 -1.58
N ALA A 41 -10.94 -9.02 -1.90
CA ALA A 41 -11.62 -9.82 -2.91
C ALA A 41 -10.96 -9.68 -4.29
N THR A 42 -10.58 -8.46 -4.66
CA THR A 42 -9.95 -8.18 -5.95
C THR A 42 -8.53 -8.71 -6.02
N MET A 43 -7.74 -8.56 -4.96
CA MET A 43 -6.41 -9.18 -4.82
C MET A 43 -6.48 -10.69 -5.05
N ARG A 44 -7.43 -11.38 -4.40
CA ARG A 44 -7.60 -12.83 -4.61
C ARG A 44 -8.04 -13.19 -6.02
N LYS A 45 -8.91 -12.38 -6.63
CA LYS A 45 -9.49 -12.67 -7.94
C LYS A 45 -8.53 -12.40 -9.10
N ARG A 46 -7.79 -11.28 -9.04
CA ARG A 46 -6.94 -10.80 -10.15
C ARG A 46 -5.46 -11.12 -9.97
N HIS A 47 -5.00 -11.25 -8.72
CA HIS A 47 -3.59 -11.35 -8.37
C HIS A 47 -3.30 -12.64 -7.60
N GLY A 48 -4.11 -13.69 -7.82
CA GLY A 48 -3.96 -14.98 -7.16
C GLY A 48 -2.57 -15.59 -7.38
N ASP A 49 -1.99 -15.40 -8.56
CA ASP A 49 -0.65 -15.89 -8.92
C ASP A 49 0.45 -15.16 -8.12
N LEU A 50 0.31 -13.86 -7.90
CA LEU A 50 1.23 -13.09 -7.05
C LEU A 50 1.15 -13.56 -5.59
N LEU A 51 -0.06 -13.79 -5.08
CA LEU A 51 -0.26 -14.33 -3.74
C LEU A 51 0.31 -15.75 -3.59
N ALA A 52 0.19 -16.59 -4.63
CA ALA A 52 0.77 -17.92 -4.64
C ALA A 52 2.30 -17.88 -4.66
N ALA A 53 2.88 -16.99 -5.49
CA ALA A 53 4.32 -16.77 -5.53
C ALA A 53 4.87 -16.23 -4.20
N LEU A 54 4.12 -15.35 -3.52
CA LEU A 54 4.49 -14.82 -2.21
C LEU A 54 4.45 -15.90 -1.10
N ALA A 55 3.52 -16.85 -1.20
CA ALA A 55 3.40 -17.95 -0.24
C ALA A 55 4.42 -19.09 -0.49
N ALA A 56 5.15 -19.06 -1.60
CA ALA A 56 6.14 -20.06 -1.91
C ALA A 56 7.37 -19.94 -0.98
N PRO A 57 7.98 -21.05 -0.55
CA PRO A 57 9.23 -21.01 0.21
C PRO A 57 10.31 -20.24 -0.55
N GLY A 58 10.94 -19.26 0.11
CA GLY A 58 11.96 -18.42 -0.52
C GLY A 58 11.41 -17.37 -1.49
N ALA A 59 10.14 -16.94 -1.31
CA ALA A 59 9.58 -15.81 -2.03
C ALA A 59 10.56 -14.62 -1.99
N GLY A 60 11.14 -14.33 -3.15
CA GLY A 60 12.15 -13.28 -3.28
C GLY A 60 11.52 -11.89 -3.21
N LEU A 61 12.37 -10.90 -2.97
CA LEU A 61 12.01 -9.48 -2.92
C LEU A 61 11.12 -9.03 -4.09
N GLN A 62 11.35 -9.58 -5.28
CA GLN A 62 10.55 -9.28 -6.48
C GLN A 62 9.07 -9.67 -6.33
N ALA A 63 8.78 -10.82 -5.72
CA ALA A 63 7.41 -11.28 -5.49
C ALA A 63 6.70 -10.41 -4.43
N ILE A 64 7.44 -10.00 -3.39
CA ILE A 64 6.97 -9.07 -2.36
C ILE A 64 6.64 -7.72 -3.01
N ALA A 65 7.57 -7.15 -3.76
CA ALA A 65 7.40 -5.86 -4.43
C ALA A 65 6.23 -5.86 -5.43
N ALA A 66 6.08 -6.94 -6.22
CA ALA A 66 4.97 -7.08 -7.15
C ALA A 66 3.61 -7.16 -6.42
N THR A 67 3.56 -7.90 -5.31
CA THR A 67 2.33 -8.00 -4.48
C THR A 67 1.98 -6.66 -3.83
N CYS A 68 2.97 -5.93 -3.31
CA CYS A 68 2.76 -4.59 -2.75
C CYS A 68 2.31 -3.59 -3.82
N SER A 69 2.87 -3.68 -5.03
CA SER A 69 2.46 -2.85 -6.17
C SER A 69 1.00 -3.11 -6.56
N ALA A 70 0.60 -4.39 -6.64
CA ALA A 70 -0.79 -4.76 -6.88
C ALA A 70 -1.71 -4.26 -5.76
N LEU A 71 -1.30 -4.40 -4.49
CA LEU A 71 -2.06 -3.90 -3.34
C LEU A 71 -2.30 -2.39 -3.43
N LEU A 72 -1.26 -1.60 -3.74
CA LEU A 72 -1.40 -0.15 -3.92
C LEU A 72 -2.41 0.17 -5.04
N VAL A 73 -2.30 -0.49 -6.19
CA VAL A 73 -3.20 -0.26 -7.34
C VAL A 73 -4.65 -0.59 -6.99
N GLU A 74 -4.90 -1.68 -6.29
CA GLU A 74 -6.25 -2.05 -5.87
C GLU A 74 -6.78 -1.10 -4.79
N CYS A 75 -5.95 -0.67 -3.83
CA CYS A 75 -6.33 0.37 -2.86
C CYS A 75 -6.70 1.70 -3.53
N LEU A 76 -5.92 2.15 -4.51
CA LEU A 76 -6.22 3.37 -5.29
C LEU A 76 -7.51 3.23 -6.09
N SER A 77 -7.84 2.02 -6.56
CA SER A 77 -9.05 1.77 -7.33
C SER A 77 -10.31 1.72 -6.45
N GLN A 78 -10.21 1.11 -5.26
CA GLN A 78 -11.34 0.98 -4.33
C GLN A 78 -11.53 2.20 -3.41
N ARG A 79 -10.49 3.04 -3.28
CA ARG A 79 -10.47 4.28 -2.47
C ARG A 79 -11.00 4.07 -1.04
N PRO A 80 -10.35 3.21 -0.23
CA PRO A 80 -10.77 2.93 1.15
C PRO A 80 -10.55 4.12 2.10
N VAL A 81 -9.78 5.12 1.69
CA VAL A 81 -9.54 6.37 2.41
C VAL A 81 -10.14 7.51 1.59
N ARG A 82 -10.90 8.38 2.24
CA ARG A 82 -11.51 9.56 1.63
C ARG A 82 -11.16 10.79 2.45
N PHE A 83 -10.53 11.77 1.82
CA PHE A 83 -10.19 13.04 2.44
C PHE A 83 -11.34 14.04 2.25
N ALA A 84 -11.60 14.88 3.24
CA ALA A 84 -12.52 16.00 3.07
C ALA A 84 -11.98 16.94 1.98
N GLU A 85 -12.83 17.37 1.03
CA GLU A 85 -12.43 18.30 -0.02
C GLU A 85 -11.93 19.61 0.61
N THR A 86 -10.66 19.93 0.38
CA THR A 86 -10.17 21.31 0.52
C THR A 86 -10.63 22.11 -0.70
N VAL A 87 -11.16 23.31 -0.46
CA VAL A 87 -11.69 24.24 -1.47
C VAL A 87 -10.71 24.38 -2.65
N PRO A 88 -11.13 24.21 -3.92
CA PRO A 88 -10.19 23.98 -5.01
C PRO A 88 -9.62 25.26 -5.64
N GLU A 89 -8.28 25.38 -5.66
CA GLU A 89 -7.55 26.24 -6.61
C GLU A 89 -6.68 25.44 -7.62
N THR A 90 -6.71 24.10 -7.55
CA THR A 90 -5.98 23.19 -8.45
C THR A 90 -6.98 22.24 -9.15
N PRO A 91 -6.67 21.66 -10.33
CA PRO A 91 -7.53 20.64 -10.94
C PRO A 91 -7.73 19.46 -9.98
N ALA A 92 -8.91 19.40 -9.36
CA ALA A 92 -9.19 18.59 -8.16
C ALA A 92 -8.90 17.09 -8.34
N ALA A 93 -8.98 16.59 -9.58
CA ALA A 93 -8.75 15.18 -9.88
C ALA A 93 -7.26 14.74 -9.78
N ILE A 94 -6.31 15.61 -10.12
CA ILE A 94 -4.87 15.27 -10.11
C ILE A 94 -4.31 15.42 -8.69
N ALA A 95 -4.68 16.50 -7.99
CA ALA A 95 -4.30 16.73 -6.60
C ALA A 95 -4.86 15.64 -5.66
N GLY A 96 -6.12 15.22 -5.87
CA GLY A 96 -6.72 14.13 -5.10
C GLY A 96 -6.02 12.79 -5.26
N ARG A 97 -5.52 12.49 -6.47
CA ARG A 97 -4.80 11.23 -6.73
C ARG A 97 -3.41 11.21 -6.12
N ALA A 98 -2.71 12.35 -6.06
CA ALA A 98 -1.43 12.46 -5.38
C ALA A 98 -1.58 12.22 -3.87
N LEU A 99 -2.58 12.85 -3.24
CA LEU A 99 -2.89 12.67 -1.82
C LEU A 99 -3.26 11.21 -1.48
N ASP A 100 -4.08 10.57 -2.32
CA ASP A 100 -4.42 9.15 -2.18
C ASP A 100 -3.14 8.28 -2.25
N ILE A 101 -2.18 8.61 -3.11
CA ILE A 101 -0.90 7.90 -3.23
C ILE A 101 -0.01 8.14 -2.01
N SER A 102 0.13 9.37 -1.51
CA SER A 102 0.94 9.69 -0.33
C SER A 102 0.47 8.93 0.91
N CYS A 103 -0.83 8.64 1.03
CA CYS A 103 -1.37 7.86 2.14
C CYS A 103 -1.30 6.35 1.91
N LEU A 104 -1.54 5.86 0.70
CA LEU A 104 -1.69 4.42 0.44
C LEU A 104 -0.38 3.72 0.08
N ALA A 105 0.62 4.44 -0.46
CA ALA A 105 1.93 3.86 -0.77
C ALA A 105 2.71 3.42 0.48
N PRO A 106 2.78 4.20 1.58
CA PRO A 106 3.40 3.75 2.83
C PRO A 106 2.76 2.47 3.37
N LEU A 107 1.43 2.36 3.27
CA LEU A 107 0.72 1.18 3.72
C LEU A 107 1.16 -0.08 2.94
N ALA A 108 1.28 0.02 1.62
CA ALA A 108 1.73 -1.10 0.80
C ALA A 108 3.19 -1.47 1.09
N LEU A 109 4.07 -0.48 1.31
CA LEU A 109 5.47 -0.71 1.68
C LEU A 109 5.59 -1.35 3.07
N ALA A 110 4.81 -0.91 4.06
CA ALA A 110 4.81 -1.50 5.39
C ALA A 110 4.39 -2.98 5.35
N CYS A 111 3.44 -3.37 4.50
CA CYS A 111 3.13 -4.78 4.26
C CYS A 111 4.33 -5.54 3.67
N GLY A 112 5.08 -4.92 2.76
CA GLY A 112 6.30 -5.48 2.19
C GLY A 112 7.39 -5.72 3.22
N LEU A 113 7.69 -4.72 4.06
CA LEU A 113 8.67 -4.79 5.14
C LEU A 113 8.31 -5.87 6.17
N ALA A 114 7.03 -5.94 6.56
CA ALA A 114 6.55 -6.99 7.44
C ALA A 114 6.66 -8.40 6.83
N THR A 115 6.80 -8.51 5.50
CA THR A 115 6.98 -9.79 4.80
C THR A 115 8.46 -10.14 4.59
N THR A 116 9.37 -9.15 4.53
CA THR A 116 10.82 -9.38 4.45
C THR A 116 11.44 -9.75 5.79
N GLY A 117 10.88 -9.28 6.91
CA GLY A 117 11.37 -9.54 8.26
C GLY A 117 11.11 -10.97 8.76
N SER A 118 12.14 -11.83 8.76
CA SER A 118 12.11 -13.17 9.37
C SER A 118 13.15 -13.36 10.49
N ASP A 119 13.83 -12.31 10.97
CA ASP A 119 14.95 -12.45 11.94
C ASP A 119 14.72 -11.86 13.35
N GLY A 120 13.47 -11.76 13.78
CA GLY A 120 13.14 -11.91 15.21
C GLY A 120 13.24 -10.69 16.14
N ALA A 121 13.45 -9.48 15.62
CA ALA A 121 13.20 -8.26 16.40
C ALA A 121 12.13 -7.41 15.70
N PRO A 122 10.99 -7.07 16.34
CA PRO A 122 10.09 -6.06 15.82
C PRO A 122 10.82 -4.72 15.84
N GLU A 123 11.18 -4.19 14.68
CA GLU A 123 11.72 -2.83 14.62
C GLU A 123 10.60 -1.83 14.96
N PRO A 124 10.82 -0.98 15.97
CA PRO A 124 9.79 -0.06 16.45
C PRO A 124 9.33 0.97 15.39
N ASP A 125 10.07 1.13 14.28
CA ASP A 125 9.90 2.24 13.35
C ASP A 125 9.57 1.82 11.90
N MET A 126 9.22 0.55 11.63
CA MET A 126 8.95 0.07 10.25
C MET A 126 7.92 0.91 9.49
N LEU A 127 6.91 1.42 10.20
CA LEU A 127 5.89 2.28 9.62
C LEU A 127 6.43 3.67 9.25
N GLU A 128 7.24 4.25 10.14
CA GLU A 128 7.88 5.54 9.90
C GLU A 128 8.85 5.44 8.72
N ILE A 129 9.63 4.37 8.66
CA ILE A 129 10.51 4.02 7.54
C ILE A 129 9.72 3.90 6.23
N ALA A 130 8.57 3.22 6.25
CA ALA A 130 7.72 3.11 5.06
C ALA A 130 7.14 4.47 4.60
N ILE A 131 6.77 5.34 5.54
CA ILE A 131 6.32 6.72 5.25
C ILE A 131 7.45 7.52 4.60
N LEU A 132 8.62 7.56 5.21
CA LEU A 132 9.79 8.28 4.69
C LEU A 132 10.22 7.77 3.32
N ALA A 133 10.26 6.44 3.13
CA ALA A 133 10.64 5.82 1.87
C ALA A 133 9.65 6.14 0.73
N ALA A 134 8.35 6.11 1.02
CA ALA A 134 7.31 6.49 0.07
C ALA A 134 7.43 7.96 -0.33
N ASP A 135 7.71 8.84 0.64
CA ASP A 135 7.87 10.28 0.42
C ASP A 135 9.08 10.59 -0.47
N ILE A 136 10.25 10.00 -0.18
CA ILE A 136 11.48 10.16 -0.98
C ILE A 136 11.26 9.77 -2.45
N ARG A 137 10.42 8.78 -2.72
CA ARG A 137 10.12 8.29 -4.09
C ARG A 137 8.73 8.71 -4.58
N HIS A 138 8.09 9.68 -3.92
CA HIS A 138 6.71 10.04 -4.19
C HIS A 138 6.45 10.34 -5.68
N ASP A 139 7.26 11.21 -6.28
CA ASP A 139 7.13 11.57 -7.71
C ASP A 139 7.25 10.36 -8.62
N ARG A 140 8.15 9.41 -8.29
CA ARG A 140 8.35 8.20 -9.06
C ARG A 140 7.16 7.25 -8.94
N ILE A 141 6.58 7.14 -7.75
CA ILE A 141 5.38 6.34 -7.48
C ILE A 141 4.19 6.95 -8.23
N VAL A 142 3.99 8.27 -8.16
CA VAL A 142 2.93 8.99 -8.90
C VAL A 142 3.07 8.76 -10.41
N GLN A 143 4.28 8.90 -10.96
CA GLN A 143 4.54 8.65 -12.37
C GLN A 143 4.23 7.21 -12.78
N ALA A 144 4.65 6.21 -11.98
CA ALA A 144 4.37 4.80 -12.25
C ALA A 144 2.87 4.50 -12.22
N CYS A 145 2.15 5.05 -11.24
CA CYS A 145 0.69 4.95 -11.13
C CYS A 145 -0.08 5.57 -12.33
N ALA A 146 0.56 6.45 -13.10
CA ALA A 146 -0.04 7.09 -14.28
C ALA A 146 0.24 6.34 -15.60
N LYS A 147 1.06 5.29 -15.59
CA LYS A 147 1.38 4.50 -16.80
C LYS A 147 0.27 3.50 -17.14
N ALA A 148 0.33 2.95 -18.35
CA ALA A 148 -0.63 1.97 -18.85
C ALA A 148 -0.61 0.64 -18.06
N ASN A 149 0.55 0.26 -17.51
CA ASN A 149 0.70 -0.89 -16.63
C ASN A 149 1.33 -0.47 -15.29
N PRO A 150 0.52 0.07 -14.35
CA PRO A 150 1.04 0.57 -13.07
C PRO A 150 1.79 -0.48 -12.25
N ILE A 151 1.32 -1.72 -12.24
CA ILE A 151 1.94 -2.79 -11.44
C ILE A 151 3.36 -3.07 -11.93
N ALA A 152 3.55 -3.22 -13.25
CA ALA A 152 4.87 -3.47 -13.82
C ALA A 152 5.85 -2.31 -13.57
N GLU A 153 5.36 -1.07 -13.54
CA GLU A 153 6.16 0.14 -13.35
C GLU A 153 6.48 0.41 -11.86
N LEU A 154 5.55 0.08 -10.96
CA LEU A 154 5.72 0.21 -9.51
C LEU A 154 6.64 -0.87 -8.94
N THR A 155 6.59 -2.08 -9.49
CA THR A 155 7.36 -3.23 -8.98
C THR A 155 8.86 -2.92 -8.82
N PRO A 156 9.59 -2.38 -9.81
CA PRO A 156 11.01 -2.05 -9.63
C PRO A 156 11.24 -0.91 -8.63
N VAL A 157 10.30 0.04 -8.50
CA VAL A 157 10.38 1.11 -7.50
C VAL A 157 10.29 0.52 -6.10
N PHE A 158 9.31 -0.35 -5.86
CA PHE A 158 9.10 -1.01 -4.58
C PHE A 158 10.21 -2.01 -4.27
N ALA A 159 10.70 -2.78 -5.25
CA ALA A 159 11.84 -3.67 -5.05
C ALA A 159 13.09 -2.89 -4.65
N THR A 160 13.34 -1.73 -5.27
CA THR A 160 14.47 -0.87 -4.88
C THR A 160 14.30 -0.35 -3.47
N LEU A 161 13.10 0.11 -3.09
CA LEU A 161 12.85 0.57 -1.72
C LEU A 161 13.06 -0.57 -0.73
N LEU A 162 12.34 -1.68 -0.88
CA LEU A 162 12.41 -2.82 0.04
C LEU A 162 13.81 -3.47 0.14
N ALA A 163 14.68 -3.30 -0.87
CA ALA A 163 16.07 -3.80 -0.81
C ALA A 163 16.98 -3.00 0.13
N HIS A 164 16.64 -1.73 0.41
CA HIS A 164 17.50 -0.78 1.14
C HIS A 164 16.90 -0.33 2.46
N LEU A 165 15.69 -0.78 2.78
CA LEU A 165 15.06 -0.57 4.07
C LEU A 165 15.45 -1.74 4.99
N PRO A 166 15.63 -1.49 6.29
CA PRO A 166 16.07 -2.50 7.26
C PRO A 166 15.06 -3.66 7.42
#